data_AF-A0A954KXR7-F1
#
_entry.id   AF-A0A954KXR7-F1
#
_cell.length_a   1.000
_cell.length_b   1.000
_cell.length_c   1.000
_cell.angle_alpha   90.00
_cell.angle_beta   90.00
_cell.angle_gamma   90.00
#
_symmetry.space_group_name_H-M   'P 1'
#
loop_
_entity.id
_entity.type
_entity.pdbx_description
1 polymer ?
#
loop_
_entity_poly.entity_id
_entity_poly.type
_entity_poly.pdbx_seq_one_letter_code
_entity_poly.pdbx_strand_id
1 'polypeptide(L)'
;MRTLQCWRFTSILLVFTALCSGSFSLVQAAPPRRSPPAPKLPDLKSPADKKLFLELIRNSFSAVKKSRTLNFDSEDLDQDLERNIAKGTSTPFAPIADDETFIRRASLDATGTVPSREQIKAFVASEDPRKRAKLIDELLESDAYARKWARYWTSVIFYDSNANNNMVNRQALENYLFEEFKNGTSWDRIVGELISASPQRVKDKKPQDNGWNQDYGPNNFILACENKPEVIASNTARIFMGLSIGCAECHDHPFDNWKREQFHEMAAFFAPGRYYMTDQDDPSQKSVVDAKFLLGETPPPTLKPDQRRVAGAAYLIY
;
A
#
# COMPACT_ATOMS: atom_id res chain seq x y z
N MET A 1 -23.94 -1.80 -13.00
CA MET A 1 -23.87 -0.54 -13.76
C MET A 1 -24.70 0.55 -13.07
N ARG A 2 -24.12 1.29 -12.12
CA ARG A 2 -24.63 2.57 -11.59
C ARG A 2 -23.43 3.34 -11.00
N THR A 3 -22.86 4.16 -11.88
CA THR A 3 -22.30 5.51 -11.65
C THR A 3 -21.53 5.79 -10.35
N LEU A 4 -20.20 5.77 -10.49
CA LEU A 4 -19.22 6.50 -9.68
C LEU A 4 -19.48 8.02 -9.78
N GLN A 5 -19.94 8.63 -8.70
CA GLN A 5 -19.98 10.08 -8.51
C GLN A 5 -19.40 10.38 -7.13
N CYS A 6 -18.16 10.89 -7.07
CA CYS A 6 -17.74 11.78 -5.98
C CYS A 6 -16.39 12.49 -6.22
N TRP A 7 -16.16 13.05 -7.41
CA TRP A 7 -15.10 14.07 -7.60
C TRP A 7 -15.57 15.14 -8.58
N ARG A 8 -16.49 16.00 -8.12
CA ARG A 8 -16.81 17.29 -8.76
C ARG A 8 -17.14 18.33 -7.70
N PHE A 9 -16.14 19.12 -7.33
CA PHE A 9 -16.29 20.52 -6.92
C PHE A 9 -15.09 21.21 -7.61
N THR A 10 -15.28 21.99 -8.66
CA THR A 10 -15.81 23.36 -8.59
C THR A 10 -16.30 23.78 -9.97
N SER A 11 -17.58 24.14 -10.10
CA SER A 11 -18.08 25.33 -10.85
C SER A 11 -19.61 25.29 -10.87
N ILE A 12 -20.21 25.93 -9.87
CA ILE A 12 -21.61 26.38 -9.88
C ILE A 12 -21.57 27.85 -10.30
N LEU A 13 -22.16 28.21 -11.45
CA LEU A 13 -23.04 29.38 -11.54
C LEU A 13 -23.88 29.36 -12.84
N LEU A 14 -25.19 29.22 -12.60
CA LEU A 14 -26.36 29.78 -13.29
C LEU A 14 -26.86 29.25 -14.65
N VAL A 15 -28.13 28.86 -14.56
CA VAL A 15 -29.14 28.48 -15.57
C VAL A 15 -30.06 29.70 -15.81
N PHE A 16 -30.85 29.64 -16.90
CA PHE A 16 -32.04 30.44 -17.31
C PHE A 16 -31.74 31.62 -18.27
N THR A 17 -32.36 31.83 -19.44
CA THR A 17 -33.50 31.20 -20.15
C THR A 17 -33.57 31.72 -21.61
N ALA A 18 -34.28 30.97 -22.46
CA ALA A 18 -35.15 31.41 -23.55
C ALA A 18 -34.61 31.82 -24.95
N LEU A 19 -35.22 31.15 -25.93
CA LEU A 19 -35.38 31.44 -27.36
C LEU A 19 -35.30 32.93 -27.74
N CYS A 20 -34.37 33.25 -28.64
CA CYS A 20 -34.54 34.30 -29.66
C CYS A 20 -33.50 34.10 -30.77
N SER A 21 -34.01 34.02 -32.00
CA SER A 21 -33.24 34.07 -33.25
C SER A 21 -32.52 35.41 -33.37
N GLY A 22 -31.18 35.41 -33.40
CA GLY A 22 -30.39 36.62 -33.58
C GLY A 22 -28.90 36.33 -33.74
N SER A 23 -28.36 36.71 -34.89
CA SER A 23 -26.98 37.11 -35.20
C SER A 23 -25.84 36.43 -34.42
N PHE A 24 -25.09 35.55 -35.10
CA PHE A 24 -23.78 35.07 -34.64
C PHE A 24 -22.78 36.24 -34.56
N SER A 25 -22.58 36.78 -33.36
CA SER A 25 -21.33 37.45 -33.01
C SER A 25 -20.33 36.42 -32.51
N LEU A 26 -19.13 36.42 -33.10
CA LEU A 26 -17.98 35.62 -32.67
C LEU A 26 -17.69 35.92 -31.19
N VAL A 27 -18.13 35.01 -30.30
CA VAL A 27 -17.71 35.03 -28.90
C VAL A 27 -16.23 34.66 -28.87
N GLN A 28 -15.40 35.66 -28.58
CA GLN A 28 -13.99 35.49 -28.33
C GLN A 28 -13.83 34.52 -27.14
N ALA A 29 -13.19 33.37 -27.37
CA ALA A 29 -12.98 32.37 -26.35
C ALA A 29 -12.33 33.02 -25.12
N ALA A 30 -12.93 32.80 -23.94
CA ALA A 30 -12.38 33.29 -22.69
C ALA A 30 -10.92 32.78 -22.54
N PRO A 31 -9.98 33.62 -22.07
CA PRO A 31 -8.61 33.20 -21.86
C PRO A 31 -8.59 31.96 -20.95
N PRO A 32 -7.68 31.00 -21.19
CA PRO A 32 -7.61 29.78 -20.38
C PRO A 32 -7.51 30.18 -18.91
N ARG A 33 -8.43 29.67 -18.08
CA ARG A 33 -8.37 29.87 -16.62
C ARG A 33 -6.98 29.45 -16.17
N ARG A 34 -6.22 30.38 -15.60
CA ARG A 34 -4.91 30.06 -15.00
C ARG A 34 -5.12 28.91 -14.03
N SER A 35 -4.42 27.80 -14.27
CA SER A 35 -4.40 26.68 -13.35
C SER A 35 -4.06 27.21 -11.95
N PRO A 36 -4.74 26.76 -10.89
CA PRO A 36 -4.39 27.15 -9.54
C PRO A 36 -2.89 26.90 -9.31
N PRO A 37 -2.18 27.79 -8.59
CA PRO A 37 -0.80 27.53 -8.24
C PRO A 37 -0.73 26.17 -7.53
N ALA A 38 0.23 25.33 -7.95
CA ALA A 38 0.42 24.02 -7.35
C ALA A 38 0.53 24.18 -5.82
N PRO A 39 -0.14 23.31 -5.04
CA PRO A 39 -0.06 23.39 -3.58
C PRO A 39 1.40 23.30 -3.14
N LYS A 40 1.82 24.21 -2.25
CA LYS A 40 3.17 24.17 -1.67
C LYS A 40 3.25 23.01 -0.69
N LEU A 41 3.71 21.87 -1.17
CA LEU A 41 3.94 20.68 -0.35
C LEU A 41 5.22 20.84 0.49
N PRO A 42 5.24 20.29 1.73
CA PRO A 42 6.43 20.31 2.56
C PRO A 42 7.61 19.58 1.89
N ASP A 43 8.83 19.91 2.31
CA ASP A 43 10.04 19.23 1.86
C ASP A 43 10.17 17.90 2.63
N LEU A 44 9.80 16.79 1.98
CA LEU A 44 9.68 15.47 2.62
C LEU A 44 11.02 14.75 2.73
N LYS A 45 12.00 15.39 3.37
CA LYS A 45 13.37 14.85 3.47
C LYS A 45 13.57 13.90 4.64
N SER A 46 12.91 14.14 5.77
CA SER A 46 13.02 13.27 6.94
C SER A 46 11.91 12.20 6.95
N PRO A 47 12.15 11.03 7.59
CA PRO A 47 11.09 10.05 7.81
C PRO A 47 9.88 10.62 8.57
N ALA A 48 10.12 11.54 9.52
CA ALA A 48 9.07 12.20 10.27
C ALA A 48 8.17 13.07 9.39
N ASP A 49 8.76 13.84 8.47
CA ASP A 49 7.98 14.67 7.52
C ASP A 49 7.13 13.81 6.59
N LYS A 50 7.68 12.68 6.11
CA LYS A 50 6.97 11.72 5.27
C LYS A 50 5.79 11.10 6.01
N LYS A 51 6.00 10.64 7.25
CA LYS A 51 4.93 10.13 8.11
C LYS A 51 3.85 11.18 8.33
N LEU A 52 4.22 12.41 8.67
CA LEU A 52 3.25 13.48 8.91
C LEU A 52 2.41 13.77 7.65
N PHE A 53 3.04 13.79 6.48
CA PHE A 53 2.32 14.01 5.23
C PHE A 53 1.41 12.84 4.84
N LEU A 54 1.85 11.59 5.06
CA LEU A 54 0.99 10.41 4.90
C LEU A 54 -0.23 10.47 5.85
N GLU A 55 -0.05 10.92 7.09
CA GLU A 55 -1.17 11.13 8.02
C GLU A 55 -2.12 12.24 7.56
N LEU A 56 -1.61 13.33 6.99
CA LEU A 56 -2.45 14.37 6.40
C LEU A 56 -3.28 13.84 5.23
N ILE A 57 -2.65 13.06 4.35
CA ILE A 57 -3.32 12.42 3.21
C ILE A 57 -4.38 11.42 3.70
N ARG A 58 -4.02 10.52 4.61
CA ARG A 58 -4.94 9.55 5.25
C ARG A 58 -6.20 10.21 5.77
N ASN A 59 -6.05 11.28 6.54
CA ASN A 59 -7.16 12.01 7.14
C ASN A 59 -8.00 12.81 6.13
N SER A 60 -7.49 13.03 4.91
CA SER A 60 -8.20 13.73 3.85
C SER A 60 -9.20 12.84 3.09
N PHE A 61 -9.03 11.51 3.11
CA PHE A 61 -9.89 10.59 2.36
C PHE A 61 -11.29 10.45 2.95
N SER A 62 -12.29 10.44 2.05
CA SER A 62 -13.70 10.23 2.40
C SER A 62 -14.00 8.83 2.94
N ALA A 63 -13.20 7.81 2.57
CA ALA A 63 -13.36 6.44 3.06
C ALA A 63 -13.12 6.37 4.59
N VAL A 64 -12.09 7.03 5.10
CA VAL A 64 -11.81 7.15 6.54
C VAL A 64 -12.95 7.88 7.27
N LYS A 65 -13.54 8.90 6.63
CA LYS A 65 -14.71 9.61 7.18
C LYS A 65 -15.96 8.71 7.26
N LYS A 66 -16.18 7.85 6.25
CA LYS A 66 -17.27 6.86 6.25
C LYS A 66 -17.07 5.73 7.26
N SER A 67 -15.83 5.23 7.41
CA SER A 67 -15.50 4.18 8.39
C SER A 67 -15.83 4.61 9.82
N ARG A 68 -15.61 5.89 10.20
CA ARG A 68 -16.00 6.42 11.51
C ARG A 68 -17.50 6.39 11.81
N THR A 69 -18.34 6.25 10.78
CA THR A 69 -19.81 6.18 10.89
C THR A 69 -20.37 4.77 10.69
N LEU A 70 -19.53 3.81 10.29
CA LEU A 70 -19.92 2.41 10.09
C LEU A 70 -19.45 1.61 11.29
N ASN A 71 -20.40 1.05 12.05
CA ASN A 71 -20.10 -0.04 12.95
C ASN A 71 -20.08 -1.31 12.10
N PHE A 72 -18.89 -1.76 11.75
CA PHE A 72 -18.65 -3.03 11.08
C PHE A 72 -18.10 -3.97 12.14
N ASP A 73 -18.78 -5.07 12.40
CA ASP A 73 -18.31 -6.11 13.33
C ASP A 73 -17.92 -7.41 12.59
N SER A 74 -17.50 -8.42 13.36
CA SER A 74 -17.10 -9.71 12.77
C SER A 74 -18.29 -10.45 12.14
N GLU A 75 -19.50 -10.24 12.63
CA GLU A 75 -20.70 -10.89 12.10
C GLU A 75 -21.06 -10.32 10.72
N ASP A 76 -20.90 -9.01 10.51
CA ASP A 76 -21.04 -8.39 9.20
C ASP A 76 -20.08 -9.02 8.16
N LEU A 77 -18.83 -9.28 8.56
CA LEU A 77 -17.83 -9.92 7.71
C LEU A 77 -18.21 -11.36 7.37
N ASP A 78 -18.62 -12.14 8.37
CA ASP A 78 -19.02 -13.54 8.18
C ASP A 78 -20.22 -13.63 7.24
N GLN A 79 -21.24 -12.78 7.42
CA GLN A 79 -22.38 -12.70 6.52
C GLN A 79 -21.96 -12.33 5.09
N ASP A 80 -20.99 -11.43 4.92
CA ASP A 80 -20.47 -11.09 3.61
C ASP A 80 -19.69 -12.23 2.96
N LEU A 81 -18.88 -12.95 3.73
CA LEU A 81 -18.17 -14.14 3.24
C LEU A 81 -19.15 -15.24 2.82
N GLU A 82 -20.18 -15.51 3.63
CA GLU A 82 -21.25 -16.45 3.29
C GLU A 82 -21.95 -16.06 2.00
N ARG A 83 -22.35 -14.78 1.88
CA ARG A 83 -23.02 -14.28 0.67
C ARG A 83 -22.17 -14.39 -0.58
N ASN A 84 -20.84 -14.28 -0.49
CA ASN A 84 -19.96 -14.25 -1.66
C ASN A 84 -19.38 -15.62 -2.02
N ILE A 85 -19.00 -16.45 -1.04
CA ILE A 85 -18.44 -17.79 -1.27
C ILE A 85 -19.54 -18.76 -1.72
N ALA A 86 -20.74 -18.69 -1.11
CA ALA A 86 -21.86 -19.56 -1.47
C ALA A 86 -22.35 -19.35 -2.92
N LYS A 87 -22.06 -18.18 -3.53
CA LYS A 87 -22.44 -17.89 -4.92
C LYS A 87 -21.53 -18.56 -5.96
N GLY A 88 -20.30 -18.92 -5.58
CA GLY A 88 -19.26 -19.36 -6.52
C GLY A 88 -18.82 -20.81 -6.37
N THR A 89 -19.22 -21.50 -5.30
CA THR A 89 -18.74 -22.86 -5.02
C THR A 89 -19.86 -23.74 -4.48
N SER A 90 -19.81 -25.04 -4.78
CA SER A 90 -20.70 -26.05 -4.20
C SER A 90 -20.16 -26.64 -2.89
N THR A 91 -19.12 -26.03 -2.32
CA THR A 91 -18.45 -26.53 -1.11
C THR A 91 -19.17 -25.98 0.12
N PRO A 92 -19.76 -26.83 0.98
CA PRO A 92 -20.38 -26.36 2.20
C PRO A 92 -19.33 -25.81 3.17
N PHE A 93 -19.72 -24.82 3.99
CA PHE A 93 -18.86 -24.33 5.06
C PHE A 93 -18.55 -25.45 6.06
N ALA A 94 -17.33 -25.43 6.59
CA ALA A 94 -16.95 -26.33 7.67
C ALA A 94 -17.78 -25.99 8.93
N PRO A 95 -18.14 -26.99 9.75
CA PRO A 95 -18.81 -26.73 11.02
C PRO A 95 -17.91 -25.90 11.95
N ILE A 96 -18.54 -25.17 12.88
CA ILE A 96 -17.82 -24.41 13.91
C ILE A 96 -16.91 -25.37 14.68
N ALA A 97 -15.63 -25.00 14.80
CA ALA A 97 -14.65 -25.79 15.53
C ALA A 97 -15.01 -25.88 17.02
N ASP A 98 -14.75 -27.05 17.62
CA ASP A 98 -14.78 -27.22 19.08
C ASP A 98 -13.66 -26.39 19.75
N ASP A 99 -13.72 -26.25 21.07
CA ASP A 99 -12.82 -25.36 21.80
C ASP A 99 -11.36 -25.82 21.81
N GLU A 100 -11.10 -27.12 21.82
CA GLU A 100 -9.74 -27.65 21.78
C GLU A 100 -9.11 -27.42 20.41
N THR A 101 -9.88 -27.66 19.34
CA THR A 101 -9.48 -27.33 17.97
C THR A 101 -9.26 -25.84 17.79
N PHE A 102 -10.17 -25.00 18.34
CA PHE A 102 -10.10 -23.55 18.21
C PHE A 102 -8.85 -22.97 18.86
N ILE A 103 -8.58 -23.25 20.14
CA ILE A 103 -7.40 -22.67 20.83
C ILE A 103 -6.10 -23.09 20.13
N ARG A 104 -6.01 -24.34 19.68
CA ARG A 104 -4.83 -24.83 18.97
C ARG A 104 -4.60 -24.08 17.65
N ARG A 105 -5.64 -23.93 16.82
CA ARG A 105 -5.54 -23.23 15.54
C ARG A 105 -5.27 -21.74 15.73
N ALA A 106 -6.01 -21.08 16.61
CA ALA A 106 -5.84 -19.66 16.90
C ALA A 106 -4.42 -19.35 17.37
N SER A 107 -3.84 -20.15 18.27
CA SER A 107 -2.45 -19.96 18.70
C SER A 107 -1.44 -20.19 17.57
N LEU A 108 -1.57 -21.26 16.79
CA LEU A 108 -0.68 -21.51 15.65
C LEU A 108 -0.76 -20.38 14.60
N ASP A 109 -1.96 -19.90 14.30
CA ASP A 109 -2.21 -18.88 13.30
C ASP A 109 -1.80 -17.48 13.78
N ALA A 110 -1.98 -17.15 15.06
CA ALA A 110 -1.59 -15.86 15.59
C ALA A 110 -0.09 -15.80 15.94
N THR A 111 0.43 -16.79 16.67
CA THR A 111 1.77 -16.73 17.29
C THR A 111 2.75 -17.77 16.75
N GLY A 112 2.28 -18.77 16.01
CA GLY A 112 3.13 -19.81 15.42
C GLY A 112 3.54 -20.88 16.43
N THR A 113 2.95 -20.88 17.62
CA THR A 113 3.22 -21.86 18.69
C THR A 113 1.93 -22.51 19.15
N VAL A 114 2.05 -23.72 19.68
CA VAL A 114 0.92 -24.42 20.30
C VAL A 114 0.75 -23.97 21.76
N PRO A 115 -0.48 -23.90 22.27
CA PRO A 115 -0.73 -23.59 23.69
C PRO A 115 -0.21 -24.72 24.59
N SER A 116 0.08 -24.40 25.85
CA SER A 116 0.43 -25.41 26.85
C SER A 116 -0.80 -26.26 27.22
N ARG A 117 -0.56 -27.42 27.81
CA ARG A 117 -1.62 -28.31 28.29
C ARG A 117 -2.52 -27.60 29.31
N GLU A 118 -1.94 -26.78 30.17
CA GLU A 118 -2.63 -26.04 31.21
C GLU A 118 -3.54 -24.96 30.60
N GLN A 119 -3.05 -24.24 29.57
CA GLN A 119 -3.84 -23.25 28.83
C GLN A 119 -5.04 -23.90 28.12
N ILE A 120 -4.85 -25.06 27.46
CA ILE A 120 -5.95 -25.80 26.82
C ILE A 120 -7.00 -26.19 27.86
N LYS A 121 -6.60 -26.79 28.98
CA LYS A 121 -7.53 -27.20 30.04
C LYS A 121 -8.32 -26.02 30.59
N ALA A 122 -7.66 -24.90 30.87
CA ALA A 122 -8.30 -23.70 31.39
C ALA A 122 -9.31 -23.11 30.38
N PHE A 123 -8.96 -23.08 29.10
CA PHE A 123 -9.82 -22.57 28.04
C PHE A 123 -11.05 -23.44 27.79
N VAL A 124 -10.88 -24.77 27.74
CA VAL A 124 -11.98 -25.72 27.55
C VAL A 124 -12.93 -25.69 28.75
N ALA A 125 -12.42 -25.61 29.98
CA ALA A 125 -13.23 -25.55 31.19
C ALA A 125 -13.95 -24.21 31.41
N SER A 126 -13.58 -23.15 30.67
CA SER A 126 -14.21 -21.85 30.81
C SER A 126 -15.61 -21.83 30.20
N GLU A 127 -16.61 -21.39 30.98
CA GLU A 127 -17.99 -21.15 30.54
C GLU A 127 -18.23 -19.70 30.09
N ASP A 128 -17.19 -18.85 30.06
CA ASP A 128 -17.34 -17.45 29.65
C ASP A 128 -17.71 -17.39 28.16
N PRO A 129 -18.87 -16.81 27.78
CA PRO A 129 -19.27 -16.70 26.38
C PRO A 129 -18.28 -15.86 25.54
N ARG A 130 -17.41 -15.06 26.17
CA ARG A 130 -16.39 -14.24 25.50
C ARG A 130 -15.00 -14.88 25.51
N LYS A 131 -14.83 -16.13 25.96
CA LYS A 131 -13.50 -16.76 26.06
C LYS A 131 -12.70 -16.77 24.76
N ARG A 132 -13.36 -16.94 23.61
CA ARG A 132 -12.71 -16.91 22.28
C ARG A 132 -12.17 -15.52 21.93
N ALA A 133 -12.98 -14.48 22.13
CA ALA A 133 -12.57 -13.09 21.88
C ALA A 133 -11.39 -12.70 22.79
N LYS A 134 -11.48 -13.01 24.09
CA LYS A 134 -10.40 -12.76 25.05
C LYS A 134 -9.10 -13.47 24.68
N LEU A 135 -9.16 -14.74 24.27
CA LEU A 135 -7.99 -15.47 23.80
C LEU A 135 -7.39 -14.79 22.56
N ILE A 136 -8.20 -14.35 21.61
CA ILE A 136 -7.72 -13.62 20.43
C ILE A 136 -7.00 -12.34 20.85
N ASP A 137 -7.61 -11.53 21.72
CA ASP A 137 -7.00 -10.30 22.23
C ASP A 137 -5.64 -10.59 22.89
N GLU A 138 -5.56 -11.59 23.78
CA GLU A 138 -4.32 -12.03 24.43
C GLU A 138 -3.25 -12.48 23.42
N LEU A 139 -3.65 -13.20 22.37
CA LEU A 139 -2.72 -13.65 21.33
C LEU A 139 -2.20 -12.47 20.50
N LEU A 140 -3.08 -11.56 20.08
CA LEU A 140 -2.73 -10.38 19.26
C LEU A 140 -1.85 -9.38 20.03
N GLU A 141 -2.04 -9.24 21.34
CA GLU A 141 -1.23 -8.37 22.21
C GLU A 141 0.14 -8.98 22.57
N SER A 142 0.39 -10.24 22.20
CA SER A 142 1.63 -10.94 22.57
C SER A 142 2.84 -10.57 21.71
N ASP A 143 4.02 -10.55 22.33
CA ASP A 143 5.31 -10.43 21.60
C ASP A 143 5.50 -11.56 20.58
N ALA A 144 4.91 -12.74 20.82
CA ALA A 144 5.00 -13.88 19.91
C ALA A 144 4.25 -13.62 18.59
N TYR A 145 3.07 -12.98 18.65
CA TYR A 145 2.36 -12.49 17.46
C TYR A 145 3.22 -11.50 16.69
N ALA A 146 3.69 -10.44 17.35
CA ALA A 146 4.50 -9.41 16.70
C ALA A 146 5.75 -9.99 16.04
N ARG A 147 6.43 -10.93 16.71
CA ARG A 147 7.64 -11.58 16.18
C ARG A 147 7.35 -12.48 14.99
N LYS A 148 6.27 -13.27 15.05
CA LYS A 148 5.85 -14.15 13.94
C LYS A 148 5.61 -13.32 12.68
N TRP A 149 4.78 -12.28 12.79
CA TRP A 149 4.39 -11.47 11.64
C TRP A 149 5.54 -10.60 11.11
N ALA A 150 6.40 -10.09 11.98
CA ALA A 150 7.62 -9.42 11.57
C ALA A 150 8.53 -10.31 10.71
N ARG A 151 8.74 -11.57 11.12
CA ARG A 151 9.51 -12.56 10.36
C ARG A 151 8.85 -12.94 9.04
N TYR A 152 7.54 -13.17 9.07
CA TYR A 152 6.77 -13.48 7.87
C TYR A 152 6.92 -12.38 6.82
N TRP A 153 6.65 -11.13 7.17
CA TRP A 153 6.71 -10.01 6.23
C TRP A 153 8.14 -9.67 5.78
N THR A 154 9.13 -9.81 6.67
CA THR A 154 10.54 -9.74 6.27
C THR A 154 10.86 -10.80 5.23
N SER A 155 10.36 -12.04 5.41
CA SER A 155 10.58 -13.12 4.45
C SER A 155 9.88 -12.86 3.11
N VAL A 156 8.65 -12.34 3.13
CA VAL A 156 7.89 -11.96 1.92
C VAL A 156 8.63 -10.88 1.12
N ILE A 157 9.12 -9.83 1.79
CA ILE A 157 9.85 -8.72 1.15
C ILE A 157 11.14 -9.21 0.51
N PHE A 158 11.85 -10.13 1.15
CA PHE A 158 13.13 -10.64 0.67
C PHE A 158 13.05 -11.93 -0.16
N TYR A 159 11.85 -12.47 -0.40
CA TYR A 159 11.67 -13.79 -1.02
C TYR A 159 12.36 -13.93 -2.38
N ASP A 160 12.26 -12.89 -3.22
CA ASP A 160 12.84 -12.84 -4.57
C ASP A 160 13.78 -11.63 -4.74
N SER A 161 14.43 -11.24 -3.65
CA SER A 161 15.36 -10.10 -3.66
C SER A 161 16.73 -10.54 -4.13
N ASN A 162 17.21 -9.94 -5.22
CA ASN A 162 18.59 -10.06 -5.71
C ASN A 162 19.54 -9.03 -5.09
N ALA A 163 19.09 -8.31 -4.06
CA ALA A 163 19.91 -7.30 -3.40
C ALA A 163 21.15 -7.95 -2.77
N ASN A 164 22.30 -7.30 -2.96
CA ASN A 164 23.53 -7.70 -2.30
C ASN A 164 23.31 -7.70 -0.77
N ASN A 165 23.70 -8.77 -0.07
CA ASN A 165 23.52 -8.89 1.38
C ASN A 165 24.26 -7.80 2.17
N ASN A 166 25.35 -7.26 1.65
CA ASN A 166 26.04 -6.11 2.25
C ASN A 166 25.22 -4.82 2.11
N MET A 167 24.16 -4.85 1.28
CA MET A 167 23.34 -3.70 0.98
C MET A 167 22.03 -3.57 1.74
N VAL A 168 21.72 -4.54 2.57
CA VAL A 168 20.45 -4.68 3.25
C VAL A 168 20.69 -5.07 4.70
N ASN A 169 19.79 -4.68 5.57
CA ASN A 169 19.74 -5.09 6.96
C ASN A 169 18.37 -5.72 7.26
N ARG A 170 18.28 -7.03 7.05
CA ARG A 170 17.07 -7.82 7.31
C ARG A 170 16.62 -7.70 8.77
N GLN A 171 17.57 -7.64 9.70
CA GLN A 171 17.27 -7.54 11.13
C GLN A 171 16.68 -6.18 11.49
N ALA A 172 17.16 -5.09 10.89
CA ALA A 172 16.58 -3.76 11.09
C ALA A 172 15.13 -3.70 10.60
N LEU A 173 14.81 -4.33 9.46
CA LEU A 173 13.43 -4.45 9.00
C LEU A 173 12.57 -5.29 9.95
N GLU A 174 13.04 -6.47 10.35
CA GLU A 174 12.30 -7.34 11.28
C GLU A 174 12.06 -6.64 12.62
N ASN A 175 13.05 -5.94 13.17
CA ASN A 175 12.91 -5.20 14.42
C ASN A 175 11.90 -4.06 14.28
N TYR A 176 11.95 -3.30 13.18
CA TYR A 176 10.94 -2.28 12.89
C TYR A 176 9.54 -2.88 12.83
N LEU A 177 9.34 -3.93 12.05
CA LEU A 177 8.03 -4.58 11.92
C LEU A 177 7.55 -5.16 13.24
N PHE A 178 8.44 -5.72 14.06
CA PHE A 178 8.11 -6.21 15.39
C PHE A 178 7.54 -5.09 16.27
N GLU A 179 8.21 -3.94 16.33
CA GLU A 179 7.72 -2.79 17.11
C GLU A 179 6.39 -2.26 16.57
N GLU A 180 6.21 -2.17 15.25
CA GLU A 180 4.96 -1.68 14.66
C GLU A 180 3.79 -2.65 14.90
N PHE A 181 4.00 -3.97 14.79
CA PHE A 181 2.95 -4.95 15.13
C PHE A 181 2.63 -4.95 16.62
N LYS A 182 3.64 -4.84 17.49
CA LYS A 182 3.47 -4.77 18.94
C LYS A 182 2.66 -3.53 19.36
N ASN A 183 2.88 -2.40 18.68
CA ASN A 183 2.16 -1.15 18.95
C ASN A 183 0.76 -1.11 18.32
N GLY A 184 0.32 -2.16 17.61
CA GLY A 184 -0.94 -2.17 16.89
C GLY A 184 -1.00 -1.13 15.78
N THR A 185 0.14 -0.77 15.19
CA THR A 185 0.17 0.18 14.08
C THR A 185 -0.60 -0.39 12.90
N SER A 186 -1.44 0.45 12.29
CA SER A 186 -2.28 0.04 11.17
C SER A 186 -1.44 -0.27 9.92
N TRP A 187 -1.85 -1.30 9.17
CA TRP A 187 -1.08 -1.83 8.04
C TRP A 187 -0.82 -0.79 6.94
N ASP A 188 -1.80 0.06 6.65
CA ASP A 188 -1.70 1.20 5.75
C ASP A 188 -0.51 2.12 6.11
N ARG A 189 -0.27 2.35 7.39
CA ARG A 189 0.85 3.19 7.85
C ARG A 189 2.20 2.49 7.67
N ILE A 190 2.29 1.20 8.01
CA ILE A 190 3.49 0.39 7.81
C ILE A 190 3.87 0.40 6.32
N VAL A 191 2.93 0.05 5.45
CA VAL A 191 3.12 0.02 3.99
C VAL A 191 3.52 1.40 3.45
N GLY A 192 2.90 2.46 3.96
CA GLY A 192 3.22 3.84 3.57
C GLY A 192 4.67 4.21 3.88
N GLU A 193 5.17 3.85 5.07
CA GLU A 193 6.56 4.06 5.46
C GLU A 193 7.54 3.23 4.60
N LEU A 194 7.21 1.97 4.32
CA LEU A 194 8.04 1.10 3.47
C LEU A 194 8.19 1.67 2.05
N ILE A 195 7.06 1.95 1.37
CA ILE A 195 7.04 2.38 -0.04
C ILE A 195 7.61 3.80 -0.21
N SER A 196 7.36 4.70 0.75
CA SER A 196 7.84 6.07 0.66
C SER A 196 9.29 6.27 1.14
N ALA A 197 9.92 5.22 1.66
CA ALA A 197 11.29 5.26 2.13
C ALA A 197 12.24 5.76 1.03
N SER A 198 13.31 6.44 1.45
CA SER A 198 14.32 6.97 0.53
C SER A 198 15.67 6.84 1.19
N PRO A 199 16.30 5.66 1.06
CA PRO A 199 17.60 5.44 1.65
C PRO A 199 18.57 6.50 1.13
N GLN A 200 19.41 7.00 2.01
CA GLN A 200 20.44 8.00 1.74
C GLN A 200 21.81 7.38 1.97
N ARG A 201 22.80 7.88 1.24
CA ARG A 201 24.17 7.46 1.49
C ARG A 201 24.70 8.07 2.78
N VAL A 202 25.33 7.25 3.63
CA VAL A 202 25.98 7.70 4.85
C VAL A 202 27.38 8.22 4.49
N LYS A 203 27.63 9.50 4.77
CA LYS A 203 28.98 10.08 4.75
C LYS A 203 29.69 9.53 5.99
N ASP A 204 30.88 8.95 5.84
CA ASP A 204 31.67 8.30 6.91
C ASP A 204 31.30 6.82 7.22
N LYS A 205 31.17 6.01 6.17
CA LYS A 205 30.86 4.56 6.28
C LYS A 205 31.94 3.76 7.02
N LYS A 206 31.52 2.73 7.76
CA LYS A 206 32.42 1.63 8.15
C LYS A 206 32.72 0.77 6.91
N PRO A 207 33.90 0.12 6.80
CA PRO A 207 34.26 -0.70 5.64
C PRO A 207 33.25 -1.80 5.28
N GLN A 208 32.54 -2.33 6.28
CA GLN A 208 31.52 -3.37 6.17
C GLN A 208 30.13 -2.88 5.70
N ASP A 209 29.89 -1.56 5.66
CA ASP A 209 28.63 -0.99 5.21
C ASP A 209 28.69 -0.62 3.73
N ASN A 210 27.64 -0.93 2.96
CA ASN A 210 27.49 -0.48 1.56
C ASN A 210 27.38 1.04 1.37
N GLY A 211 27.36 1.78 2.48
CA GLY A 211 27.22 3.23 2.55
C GLY A 211 25.79 3.71 2.39
N TRP A 212 24.76 2.88 2.57
CA TRP A 212 23.35 3.30 2.69
C TRP A 212 22.89 3.23 4.16
N ASN A 213 21.93 4.05 4.55
CA ASN A 213 21.35 4.06 5.91
C ASN A 213 20.37 2.88 6.14
N GLN A 214 20.86 1.65 5.97
CA GLN A 214 20.10 0.40 6.09
C GLN A 214 19.61 0.09 7.50
N ASP A 215 20.11 0.76 8.54
CA ASP A 215 19.67 0.56 9.92
C ASP A 215 18.30 1.19 10.22
N TYR A 216 17.83 2.10 9.36
CA TYR A 216 16.43 2.53 9.41
C TYR A 216 15.56 1.47 8.71
N GLY A 217 14.84 0.67 9.49
CA GLY A 217 14.07 -0.50 9.05
C GLY A 217 13.34 -0.33 7.71
N PRO A 218 12.50 0.71 7.52
CA PRO A 218 11.74 0.90 6.29
C PRO A 218 12.56 1.03 5.01
N ASN A 219 13.81 1.51 5.08
CA ASN A 219 14.67 1.58 3.91
C ASN A 219 14.94 0.21 3.28
N ASN A 220 14.84 -0.86 4.05
CA ASN A 220 15.17 -2.20 3.58
C ASN A 220 14.17 -2.75 2.56
N PHE A 221 12.95 -2.23 2.46
CA PHE A 221 12.07 -2.55 1.34
C PHE A 221 12.66 -2.02 0.01
N ILE A 222 13.05 -0.75 0.00
CA ILE A 222 13.65 -0.11 -1.17
C ILE A 222 15.00 -0.73 -1.51
N LEU A 223 15.82 -1.03 -0.49
CA LEU A 223 17.13 -1.68 -0.69
C LEU A 223 17.00 -3.13 -1.14
N ALA A 224 15.99 -3.87 -0.68
CA ALA A 224 15.67 -5.22 -1.19
C ALA A 224 15.27 -5.18 -2.68
N CYS A 225 14.72 -4.06 -3.14
CA CYS A 225 14.44 -3.78 -4.55
C CYS A 225 15.63 -3.14 -5.29
N GLU A 226 16.84 -3.19 -4.71
CA GLU A 226 18.08 -2.60 -5.27
C GLU A 226 17.99 -1.08 -5.56
N ASN A 227 16.98 -0.40 -4.98
CA ASN A 227 16.60 0.98 -5.31
C ASN A 227 16.33 1.21 -6.82
N LYS A 228 15.92 0.16 -7.56
CA LYS A 228 15.54 0.23 -8.98
C LYS A 228 14.03 0.52 -9.08
N PRO A 229 13.60 1.59 -9.78
CA PRO A 229 12.19 1.97 -9.86
C PRO A 229 11.24 0.86 -10.34
N GLU A 230 11.68 0.06 -11.31
CA GLU A 230 10.95 -1.07 -11.89
C GLU A 230 10.71 -2.17 -10.86
N VAL A 231 11.77 -2.55 -10.14
CA VAL A 231 11.72 -3.58 -9.10
C VAL A 231 10.86 -3.13 -7.92
N ILE A 232 10.92 -1.84 -7.55
CA ILE A 232 10.06 -1.27 -6.51
C ILE A 232 8.60 -1.30 -6.95
N ALA A 233 8.27 -0.91 -8.19
CA ALA A 233 6.90 -0.94 -8.70
C ALA A 233 6.33 -2.36 -8.74
N SER A 234 7.08 -3.31 -9.31
CA SER A 234 6.69 -4.72 -9.39
C SER A 234 6.44 -5.33 -8.01
N ASN A 235 7.37 -5.16 -7.06
CA ASN A 235 7.21 -5.68 -5.70
C ASN A 235 6.10 -4.97 -4.93
N THR A 236 5.91 -3.67 -5.13
CA THR A 236 4.82 -2.94 -4.48
C THR A 236 3.46 -3.50 -4.90
N ALA A 237 3.25 -3.68 -6.20
CA ALA A 237 2.02 -4.26 -6.73
C ALA A 237 1.80 -5.70 -6.25
N ARG A 238 2.83 -6.54 -6.32
CA ARG A 238 2.75 -7.95 -5.94
C ARG A 238 2.51 -8.14 -4.44
N ILE A 239 3.26 -7.45 -3.59
CA ILE A 239 3.26 -7.67 -2.13
C ILE A 239 2.07 -7.00 -1.47
N PHE A 240 1.74 -5.76 -1.86
CA PHE A 240 0.76 -4.95 -1.12
C PHE A 240 -0.60 -4.82 -1.82
N MET A 241 -0.67 -5.05 -3.13
CA MET A 241 -1.93 -4.93 -3.90
C MET A 241 -2.46 -6.27 -4.40
N GLY A 242 -1.67 -7.35 -4.32
CA GLY A 242 -2.02 -8.64 -4.90
C GLY A 242 -2.11 -8.61 -6.44
N LEU A 243 -1.46 -7.64 -7.10
CA LEU A 243 -1.47 -7.48 -8.55
C LEU A 243 -0.16 -8.00 -9.16
N SER A 244 -0.28 -8.77 -10.24
CA SER A 244 0.86 -9.26 -11.02
C SER A 244 1.07 -8.39 -12.26
N ILE A 245 1.76 -7.25 -12.10
CA ILE A 245 2.10 -6.37 -13.22
C ILE A 245 3.53 -6.58 -13.74
N GLY A 246 4.31 -7.48 -13.14
CA GLY A 246 5.75 -7.63 -13.44
C GLY A 246 6.07 -8.00 -14.88
N CYS A 247 5.24 -8.85 -15.53
CA CYS A 247 5.44 -9.17 -16.95
C CYS A 247 5.27 -7.95 -17.86
N ALA A 248 4.51 -6.95 -17.41
CA ALA A 248 4.30 -5.70 -18.13
C ALA A 248 5.56 -4.82 -18.20
N GLU A 249 6.67 -5.18 -17.56
CA GLU A 249 7.93 -4.44 -17.69
C GLU A 249 8.48 -4.46 -19.14
N CYS A 250 8.46 -5.63 -19.79
CA CYS A 250 9.10 -5.82 -21.09
C CYS A 250 8.11 -5.83 -22.26
N HIS A 251 6.87 -6.24 -22.03
CA HIS A 251 5.81 -6.38 -23.04
C HIS A 251 4.44 -6.30 -22.37
N ASP A 252 3.36 -6.04 -23.09
CA ASP A 252 2.00 -6.11 -22.51
C ASP A 252 1.72 -7.46 -21.83
N HIS A 253 1.04 -7.44 -20.69
CA HIS A 253 0.83 -8.64 -19.89
C HIS A 253 0.04 -9.70 -20.70
N PRO A 254 0.49 -10.96 -20.76
CA PRO A 254 -0.07 -11.95 -21.70
C PRO A 254 -1.44 -12.49 -21.27
N PHE A 255 -1.78 -12.38 -19.99
CA PHE A 255 -2.99 -12.97 -19.39
C PHE A 255 -3.84 -11.97 -18.60
N ASP A 256 -3.51 -10.67 -18.67
CA ASP A 256 -4.19 -9.61 -17.93
C ASP A 256 -4.11 -8.31 -18.75
N ASN A 257 -4.90 -7.31 -18.42
CA ASN A 257 -5.05 -6.08 -19.22
C ASN A 257 -4.02 -5.00 -18.88
N TRP A 258 -2.88 -5.38 -18.30
CA TRP A 258 -1.81 -4.44 -17.96
C TRP A 258 -0.91 -4.19 -19.15
N LYS A 259 -0.87 -2.94 -19.58
CA LYS A 259 0.04 -2.50 -20.64
C LYS A 259 1.41 -2.19 -20.12
N ARG A 260 2.39 -2.29 -21.01
CA ARG A 260 3.77 -1.96 -20.73
C ARG A 260 3.94 -0.51 -20.28
N GLU A 261 3.24 0.41 -20.92
CA GLU A 261 3.28 1.82 -20.53
C GLU A 261 2.79 2.02 -19.09
N GLN A 262 1.74 1.30 -18.67
CA GLN A 262 1.18 1.44 -17.32
C GLN A 262 2.17 0.96 -16.24
N PHE A 263 2.95 -0.08 -16.52
CA PHE A 263 4.03 -0.51 -15.63
C PHE A 263 5.07 0.60 -15.46
N HIS A 264 5.53 1.19 -16.57
CA HIS A 264 6.54 2.23 -16.55
C HIS A 264 6.03 3.55 -15.94
N GLU A 265 4.74 3.87 -16.12
CA GLU A 265 4.06 4.98 -15.44
C GLU A 265 4.06 4.78 -13.92
N MET A 266 3.87 3.54 -13.46
CA MET A 266 3.97 3.18 -12.05
C MET A 266 5.42 3.27 -11.53
N ALA A 267 6.40 2.76 -12.30
CA ALA A 267 7.82 2.85 -11.96
C ALA A 267 8.31 4.30 -11.83
N ALA A 268 7.78 5.22 -12.63
CA ALA A 268 8.17 6.63 -12.61
C ALA A 268 7.94 7.33 -11.25
N PHE A 269 7.06 6.81 -10.38
CA PHE A 269 6.91 7.33 -9.01
C PHE A 269 8.16 7.16 -8.16
N PHE A 270 8.94 6.11 -8.41
CA PHE A 270 10.09 5.73 -7.60
C PHE A 270 11.42 6.28 -8.12
N ALA A 271 11.42 6.86 -9.32
CA ALA A 271 12.61 7.44 -9.93
C ALA A 271 13.12 8.67 -9.15
N PRO A 272 14.44 8.82 -8.95
CA PRO A 272 15.02 10.01 -8.32
C PRO A 272 15.00 11.27 -9.22
N GLY A 273 14.59 11.12 -10.49
CA GLY A 273 14.54 12.19 -11.48
C GLY A 273 13.61 11.86 -12.63
N ARG A 274 13.93 12.32 -13.85
CA ARG A 274 13.19 11.88 -15.05
C ARG A 274 13.34 10.36 -15.20
N TYR A 275 12.21 9.71 -15.45
CA TYR A 275 12.16 8.28 -15.70
C TYR A 275 12.10 8.06 -17.22
N TYR A 276 12.82 7.04 -17.70
CA TYR A 276 12.92 6.73 -19.11
C TYR A 276 12.53 5.28 -19.35
N MET A 277 11.60 5.07 -20.29
CA MET A 277 11.27 3.76 -20.82
C MET A 277 12.05 3.54 -22.10
N THR A 278 12.81 2.46 -22.15
CA THR A 278 13.53 2.02 -23.37
C THR A 278 12.52 1.57 -24.42
N ASP A 279 12.76 1.85 -25.70
CA ASP A 279 11.89 1.32 -26.75
C ASP A 279 12.00 -0.21 -26.86
N GLN A 280 10.92 -0.86 -27.28
CA GLN A 280 10.87 -2.32 -27.34
C GLN A 280 11.66 -2.89 -28.52
N ASP A 281 11.67 -2.18 -29.65
CA ASP A 281 12.30 -2.62 -30.89
C ASP A 281 13.73 -2.06 -31.03
N ASP A 282 13.99 -0.87 -30.49
CA ASP A 282 15.32 -0.23 -30.50
C ASP A 282 15.77 0.19 -29.08
N PRO A 283 16.59 -0.63 -28.39
CA PRO A 283 17.08 -0.31 -27.05
C PRO A 283 17.92 0.98 -26.92
N SER A 284 18.35 1.58 -28.04
CA SER A 284 19.03 2.87 -28.05
C SER A 284 18.06 4.05 -27.89
N GLN A 285 16.79 3.85 -28.24
CA GLN A 285 15.73 4.85 -28.08
C GLN A 285 15.13 4.79 -26.69
N LYS A 286 14.87 5.97 -26.13
CA LYS A 286 14.26 6.13 -24.80
C LYS A 286 13.24 7.24 -24.82
N SER A 287 12.07 6.96 -24.24
CA SER A 287 11.01 7.95 -24.05
C SER A 287 10.93 8.35 -22.58
N VAL A 288 10.62 9.62 -22.31
CA VAL A 288 10.32 10.08 -20.95
C VAL A 288 8.93 9.59 -20.60
N VAL A 289 8.79 8.98 -19.42
CA VAL A 289 7.49 8.54 -18.90
C VAL A 289 7.15 9.32 -17.65
N ASP A 290 5.95 9.92 -17.66
CA ASP A 290 5.40 10.61 -16.51
C ASP A 290 4.76 9.61 -15.54
N ALA A 291 4.82 9.91 -14.25
CA ALA A 291 4.18 9.07 -13.25
C ALA A 291 2.66 9.13 -13.40
N LYS A 292 2.01 7.98 -13.52
CA LYS A 292 0.55 7.84 -13.46
C LYS A 292 0.19 6.62 -12.65
N PHE A 293 -0.91 6.76 -11.94
CA PHE A 293 -1.42 5.68 -11.13
C PHE A 293 -2.07 4.58 -12.00
N LEU A 294 -2.17 3.35 -11.49
CA LEU A 294 -2.62 2.20 -12.28
C LEU A 294 -4.05 2.35 -12.83
N LEU A 295 -4.93 3.11 -12.18
CA LEU A 295 -6.29 3.40 -12.67
C LEU A 295 -6.37 4.66 -13.55
N GLY A 296 -5.22 5.25 -13.90
CA GLY A 296 -5.10 6.34 -14.87
C GLY A 296 -5.13 7.74 -14.27
N GLU A 297 -5.26 7.89 -12.94
CA GLU A 297 -5.14 9.20 -12.32
C GLU A 297 -3.70 9.74 -12.42
N THR A 298 -3.58 11.05 -12.60
CA THR A 298 -2.29 11.73 -12.69
C THR A 298 -1.98 12.47 -11.38
N PRO A 299 -0.79 12.27 -10.77
CA PRO A 299 -0.34 13.12 -9.68
C PRO A 299 -0.10 14.55 -10.18
N PRO A 300 0.02 15.55 -9.28
CA PRO A 300 0.42 16.89 -9.65
C PRO A 300 1.72 16.90 -10.48
N PRO A 301 1.81 17.67 -11.58
CA PRO A 301 2.90 17.57 -12.56
C PRO A 301 4.27 18.06 -12.04
N THR A 302 4.32 18.66 -10.85
CA THR A 302 5.51 19.33 -10.30
C THR A 302 6.02 18.71 -8.99
N LEU A 303 5.67 17.46 -8.70
CA LEU A 303 6.14 16.78 -7.51
C LEU A 303 7.65 16.53 -7.58
N LYS A 304 8.38 16.91 -6.52
CA LYS A 304 9.77 16.49 -6.32
C LYS A 304 9.86 14.97 -6.17
N PRO A 305 11.03 14.33 -6.38
CA PRO A 305 11.19 12.88 -6.28
C PRO A 305 10.63 12.26 -4.99
N ASP A 306 10.99 12.80 -3.81
CA ASP A 306 10.44 12.33 -2.52
C ASP A 306 8.92 12.50 -2.41
N GLN A 307 8.39 13.59 -2.97
CA GLN A 307 6.94 13.84 -2.98
C GLN A 307 6.22 12.87 -3.92
N ARG A 308 6.82 12.49 -5.06
CA ARG A 308 6.28 11.44 -5.93
C ARG A 308 6.24 10.10 -5.22
N ARG A 309 7.30 9.69 -4.53
CA ARG A 309 7.31 8.44 -3.76
C ARG A 309 6.20 8.41 -2.71
N VAL A 310 6.01 9.50 -1.98
CA VAL A 310 4.95 9.60 -0.96
C VAL A 310 3.55 9.64 -1.59
N ALA A 311 3.38 10.32 -2.73
CA ALA A 311 2.12 10.31 -3.48
C ALA A 311 1.80 8.90 -4.04
N GLY A 312 2.82 8.21 -4.56
CA GLY A 312 2.75 6.80 -4.97
C GLY A 312 2.29 5.93 -3.81
N ALA A 313 2.99 5.98 -2.68
CA ALA A 313 2.59 5.25 -1.47
C ALA A 313 1.14 5.55 -1.06
N ALA A 314 0.75 6.83 -1.00
CA ALA A 314 -0.59 7.21 -0.57
C ALA A 314 -1.70 6.66 -1.49
N TYR A 315 -1.52 6.71 -2.81
CA TYR A 315 -2.53 6.18 -3.74
C TYR A 315 -2.68 4.66 -3.68
N LEU A 316 -1.58 3.94 -3.43
CA LEU A 316 -1.62 2.47 -3.41
C LEU A 316 -2.28 1.94 -2.14
N ILE A 317 -2.41 2.79 -1.12
CA ILE A 317 -2.85 2.44 0.22
C ILE A 317 -4.29 2.91 0.47
N TYR A 318 -4.71 4.03 -0.12
CA TYR A 318 -5.98 4.71 0.18
C TYR A 318 -6.79 5.01 -1.08
#